data_AF-A0A813QUQ4-F1
#
_entry.id   AF-A0A813QUQ4-F1
#
_cell.length_a   1.000
_cell.length_b   1.000
_cell.length_c   1.000
_cell.angle_alpha   90.00
_cell.angle_beta   90.00
_cell.angle_gamma   90.00
#
_symmetry.space_group_name_H-M   'P 1'
#
loop_
_entity.id
_entity.type
_entity.pdbx_description
1 polymer ?
#
loop_
_entity_poly.entity_id
_entity_poly.type
_entity_poly.pdbx_seq_one_letter_code
_entity_poly.pdbx_strand_id
1 'polypeptide(L)'
;MCACSYRRRQDSVTSDGLSYVDVKNIPKKYAIDNLTISVAEILPNNSLQPFPGGNWNTFNPQNSSENLEKRFVNVNSVSTDSNNNLWIVDSGMVGNRTFTNCSKLVKINLKNNSVEQIYSISSLNPSAGFALNDVQIGSRYAFLTESGLGSIVIINLGNG
;
A
#
# COMPACT_ATOMS: atom_id res chain seq x y z
N MET A 1 -11.10 20.00 19.25
CA MET A 1 -10.52 18.76 18.71
C MET A 1 -10.58 18.83 17.19
N CYS A 2 -9.44 18.89 16.50
CA CYS A 2 -9.41 19.00 15.04
C CYS A 2 -9.53 17.58 14.45
N ALA A 3 -10.61 17.30 13.73
CA ALA A 3 -10.79 16.02 13.06
C ALA A 3 -9.74 15.88 11.93
N CYS A 4 -8.87 14.88 12.01
CA CYS A 4 -8.10 14.44 10.84
C CYS A 4 -9.10 13.88 9.82
N SER A 5 -9.29 14.56 8.70
CA SER A 5 -10.12 14.07 7.60
C SER A 5 -9.37 12.97 6.86
N TYR A 6 -9.73 11.71 7.11
CA TYR A 6 -9.28 10.59 6.28
C TYR A 6 -9.99 10.63 4.93
N ARG A 7 -9.23 10.59 3.83
CA ARG A 7 -9.78 10.42 2.49
C ARG A 7 -9.56 8.97 2.03
N ARG A 8 -10.65 8.22 1.93
CA ARG A 8 -10.67 6.91 1.24
C ARG A 8 -10.48 7.15 -0.25
N ARG A 9 -9.60 6.40 -0.92
CA ARG A 9 -9.47 6.48 -2.38
C ARG A 9 -10.06 5.26 -3.06
N GLN A 10 -9.74 4.09 -2.56
CA GLN A 10 -10.16 2.82 -3.10
C GLN A 10 -10.50 1.86 -1.95
N ASP A 11 -11.69 1.30 -2.06
CA ASP A 11 -12.12 0.15 -1.31
C ASP A 11 -12.08 -1.10 -2.19
N SER A 12 -11.79 -2.23 -1.58
CA SER A 12 -11.88 -3.54 -2.21
C SER A 12 -12.66 -4.47 -1.31
N VAL A 13 -13.59 -5.21 -1.91
CA VAL A 13 -14.49 -6.11 -1.19
C VAL A 13 -14.20 -7.54 -1.65
N THR A 14 -14.06 -8.46 -0.71
CA THR A 14 -13.94 -9.89 -1.00
C THR A 14 -15.30 -10.49 -1.33
N SER A 15 -15.33 -11.70 -1.92
CA SER A 15 -16.60 -12.37 -2.24
C SER A 15 -17.45 -12.72 -1.02
N ASP A 16 -16.82 -12.86 0.15
CA ASP A 16 -17.46 -13.09 1.45
C ASP A 16 -17.79 -11.79 2.22
N GLY A 17 -17.55 -10.63 1.61
CA GLY A 17 -18.02 -9.32 2.10
C GLY A 17 -17.06 -8.56 3.01
N LEU A 18 -15.84 -9.06 3.24
CA LEU A 18 -14.80 -8.31 3.94
C LEU A 18 -14.35 -7.13 3.07
N SER A 19 -14.21 -5.97 3.68
CA SER A 19 -13.90 -4.73 2.98
C SER A 19 -12.58 -4.15 3.47
N TYR A 20 -11.69 -3.80 2.54
CA TYR A 20 -10.39 -3.21 2.83
C TYR A 20 -10.28 -1.87 2.12
N VAL A 21 -9.55 -0.93 2.72
CA VAL A 21 -9.45 0.43 2.19
C VAL A 21 -8.05 0.99 2.34
N ASP A 22 -7.57 1.64 1.28
CA ASP A 22 -6.41 2.52 1.39
C ASP A 22 -6.81 3.86 2.00
N VAL A 23 -5.96 4.34 2.90
CA VAL A 23 -6.20 5.57 3.62
C VAL A 23 -5.00 6.47 3.37
N LYS A 24 -5.20 7.47 2.51
CA LYS A 24 -4.14 8.43 2.22
C LYS A 24 -4.04 9.42 3.38
N ASN A 25 -2.90 9.45 4.03
CA ASN A 25 -2.54 10.60 4.83
C ASN A 25 -2.31 11.77 3.86
N ILE A 26 -3.13 12.80 3.95
CA ILE A 26 -2.88 14.08 3.30
C ILE A 26 -2.29 14.96 4.40
N PRO A 27 -0.96 15.06 4.53
CA PRO A 27 -0.38 15.97 5.50
C PRO A 27 -0.84 17.37 5.12
N LYS A 28 -1.43 18.12 6.06
CA LYS A 28 -1.60 19.57 5.91
C LYS A 28 -0.22 20.19 5.87
N LYS A 29 0.40 20.25 4.69
CA LYS A 29 1.69 20.86 4.29
C LYS A 29 2.94 20.57 5.17
N TYR A 30 2.84 20.40 6.49
CA TYR A 30 3.91 20.08 7.44
C TYR A 30 3.44 19.37 8.74
N ALA A 31 2.17 18.98 8.89
CA ALA A 31 1.72 18.23 10.08
C ALA A 31 1.79 16.71 9.85
N ILE A 32 2.70 16.03 10.55
CA ILE A 32 2.86 14.55 10.59
C ILE A 32 2.15 13.99 11.85
N ASP A 33 1.22 14.75 12.42
CA ASP A 33 0.96 14.67 13.87
C ASP A 33 0.07 13.51 14.32
N ASN A 34 -0.36 12.61 13.43
CA ASN A 34 -1.05 11.40 13.86
C ASN A 34 -0.65 10.22 12.97
N LEU A 35 -0.24 9.12 13.61
CA LEU A 35 -0.08 7.81 13.00
C LEU A 35 -1.33 7.49 12.18
N THR A 36 -1.21 7.59 10.86
CA THR A 36 -2.29 7.31 9.94
C THR A 36 -2.20 5.88 9.49
N ILE A 37 -3.28 5.15 9.76
CA ILE A 37 -3.58 3.90 9.09
C ILE A 37 -3.39 4.13 7.58
N SER A 38 -2.57 3.30 6.93
CA SER A 38 -2.39 3.29 5.47
C SER A 38 -3.33 2.29 4.82
N VAL A 39 -3.53 1.14 5.47
CA VAL A 39 -4.50 0.11 5.06
C VAL A 39 -5.31 -0.32 6.26
N ALA A 40 -6.63 -0.34 6.10
CA ALA A 40 -7.56 -0.78 7.12
C ALA A 40 -8.49 -1.86 6.57
N GLU A 41 -8.89 -2.77 7.46
CA GLU A 41 -10.15 -3.50 7.33
C GLU A 41 -11.29 -2.60 7.83
N ILE A 42 -12.41 -2.59 7.10
CA ILE A 42 -13.65 -1.94 7.52
C ILE A 42 -14.47 -2.98 8.26
N LEU A 43 -14.61 -2.81 9.58
CA LEU A 43 -15.37 -3.70 10.43
C LEU A 43 -16.90 -3.50 10.25
N PRO A 44 -17.76 -4.45 10.66
CA PRO A 44 -19.22 -4.34 10.50
C PRO A 44 -19.86 -3.08 11.11
N ASN A 45 -19.21 -2.50 12.12
CA ASN A 45 -19.64 -1.24 12.75
C ASN A 45 -19.08 0.02 12.04
N ASN A 46 -18.50 -0.12 10.84
CA ASN A 46 -17.81 0.91 10.06
C ASN A 46 -16.55 1.49 10.72
N SER A 47 -16.02 0.89 11.78
CA SER A 47 -14.73 1.26 12.33
C SER A 47 -13.59 0.71 11.47
N LEU A 48 -12.45 1.42 11.48
CA LEU A 48 -11.26 1.04 10.73
C LEU A 48 -10.28 0.32 11.65
N GLN A 49 -9.97 -0.93 11.32
CA GLN A 49 -8.92 -1.70 12.00
C GLN A 49 -7.64 -1.69 11.15
N PRO A 50 -6.48 -1.22 11.67
CA PRO A 50 -5.24 -1.26 10.92
C PRO A 50 -4.90 -2.69 10.50
N PHE A 51 -4.69 -2.89 9.20
CA PHE A 51 -4.46 -4.20 8.61
C PHE A 51 -3.12 -4.22 7.87
N PRO A 52 -2.34 -5.32 7.87
CA PRO A 52 -2.57 -6.59 8.59
C PRO A 52 -2.19 -6.53 10.09
N GLY A 53 -1.90 -5.35 10.62
CA GLY A 53 -1.42 -5.15 11.98
C GLY A 53 0.11 -5.13 12.07
N GLY A 54 0.65 -5.48 13.25
CA GLY A 54 2.08 -5.40 13.53
C GLY A 54 2.65 -3.99 13.29
N ASN A 55 3.78 -3.91 12.61
CA ASN A 55 4.44 -2.64 12.31
C ASN A 55 4.06 -2.03 10.94
N TRP A 56 3.15 -2.66 10.19
CA TRP A 56 2.86 -2.23 8.82
C TRP A 56 2.34 -0.80 8.72
N ASN A 57 1.51 -0.37 9.66
CA ASN A 57 0.92 0.97 9.69
C ASN A 57 1.69 1.96 10.60
N THR A 58 2.98 1.72 10.87
CA THR A 58 3.76 2.53 11.84
C THR A 58 4.92 3.31 11.22
N PHE A 59 4.89 3.56 9.90
CA PHE A 59 5.93 4.33 9.21
C PHE A 59 6.12 5.74 9.78
N ASN A 60 7.38 6.07 10.09
CA ASN A 60 7.78 7.42 10.49
C ASN A 60 8.83 8.00 9.52
N PRO A 61 8.53 9.07 8.76
CA PRO A 61 9.46 9.66 7.80
C PRO A 61 10.69 10.34 8.44
N GLN A 62 10.68 10.56 9.76
CA GLN A 62 11.80 11.11 10.53
C GLN A 62 12.77 10.03 11.05
N ASN A 63 12.38 8.75 11.02
CA ASN A 63 13.19 7.65 11.53
C ASN A 63 13.85 6.87 10.37
N SER A 64 15.13 7.14 10.11
CA SER A 64 15.87 6.50 9.01
C SER A 64 16.31 5.06 9.31
N SER A 65 16.11 4.55 10.53
CA SER A 65 16.53 3.20 10.94
C SER A 65 15.45 2.14 10.72
N GLU A 66 14.27 2.51 10.22
CA GLU A 66 13.16 1.58 10.01
C GLU A 66 13.38 0.68 8.79
N ASN A 67 13.02 -0.60 8.92
CA ASN A 67 12.90 -1.47 7.76
C ASN A 67 11.60 -1.14 7.00
N LEU A 68 11.74 -0.38 5.92
CA LEU A 68 10.62 0.12 5.10
C LEU A 68 10.03 -0.91 4.13
N GLU A 69 10.69 -2.06 3.94
CA GLU A 69 10.11 -3.18 3.19
C GLU A 69 8.92 -3.79 3.94
N LYS A 70 8.95 -3.75 5.28
CA LYS A 70 7.91 -4.30 6.17
C LYS A 70 6.99 -3.23 6.78
N ARG A 71 6.85 -2.11 6.08
CA ARG A 71 6.02 -0.95 6.48
C ARG A 71 5.35 -0.34 5.26
N PHE A 72 4.17 0.21 5.44
CA PHE A 72 3.50 1.03 4.43
C PHE A 72 4.00 2.46 4.52
N VAL A 73 4.50 2.98 3.39
CA VAL A 73 5.04 4.34 3.27
C VAL A 73 4.00 5.25 2.64
N ASN A 74 3.52 4.90 1.45
CA ASN A 74 2.44 5.61 0.77
C ASN A 74 1.64 4.67 -0.12
N VAL A 75 0.67 4.01 0.51
CA VAL A 75 -0.25 3.11 -0.19
C VAL A 75 -1.14 3.91 -1.12
N ASN A 76 -1.24 3.41 -2.35
CA ASN A 76 -1.96 4.06 -3.41
C ASN A 76 -3.19 3.30 -3.88
N SER A 77 -3.17 1.98 -3.75
CA SER A 77 -4.26 1.10 -4.18
C SER A 77 -4.30 -0.16 -3.32
N VAL A 78 -5.52 -0.66 -3.12
CA VAL A 78 -5.81 -1.97 -2.55
C VAL A 78 -6.76 -2.72 -3.49
N SER A 79 -6.49 -4.01 -3.73
CA SER A 79 -7.32 -4.86 -4.61
C SER A 79 -7.37 -6.28 -4.09
N THR A 80 -8.54 -6.90 -4.14
CA THR A 80 -8.77 -8.31 -3.79
C THR A 80 -8.82 -9.18 -5.04
N ASP A 81 -8.30 -10.40 -4.95
CA ASP A 81 -8.42 -11.38 -6.03
C ASP A 81 -9.39 -12.52 -5.69
N SER A 82 -9.65 -13.40 -6.67
CA SER A 82 -10.55 -14.56 -6.51
C SER A 82 -10.01 -15.65 -5.58
N ASN A 83 -8.76 -15.54 -5.11
CA ASN A 83 -8.11 -16.51 -4.24
C ASN A 83 -8.08 -16.06 -2.78
N ASN A 84 -8.83 -15.01 -2.43
CA ASN A 84 -8.82 -14.35 -1.11
C ASN A 84 -7.43 -13.79 -0.75
N ASN A 85 -6.74 -13.18 -1.72
CA ASN A 85 -5.59 -12.34 -1.43
C ASN A 85 -5.96 -10.86 -1.49
N LEU A 86 -5.37 -10.07 -0.61
CA LEU A 86 -5.31 -8.62 -0.70
C LEU A 86 -3.96 -8.20 -1.29
N TRP A 87 -4.03 -7.40 -2.34
CA TRP A 87 -2.89 -6.82 -3.05
C TRP A 87 -2.82 -5.33 -2.72
N ILE A 88 -1.64 -4.88 -2.32
CA ILE A 88 -1.41 -3.51 -1.87
C ILE A 88 -0.28 -2.91 -2.68
N VAL A 89 -0.55 -1.78 -3.33
CA VAL A 89 0.45 -1.01 -4.07
C VAL A 89 0.95 0.11 -3.19
N ASP A 90 2.22 0.05 -2.80
CA ASP A 90 2.91 1.11 -2.06
C ASP A 90 3.91 1.80 -2.98
N SER A 91 3.68 3.10 -3.24
CA SER A 91 4.54 3.88 -4.11
C SER A 91 5.92 4.14 -3.49
N GLY A 92 6.05 4.06 -2.16
CA GLY A 92 7.29 4.37 -1.46
C GLY A 92 7.68 5.86 -1.47
N MET A 93 6.76 6.74 -1.87
CA MET A 93 7.03 8.17 -2.06
C MET A 93 6.09 9.04 -1.22
N VAL A 94 6.64 10.05 -0.54
CA VAL A 94 5.86 11.07 0.20
C VAL A 94 6.16 12.44 -0.38
N GLY A 95 5.16 13.08 -0.99
CA GLY A 95 5.37 14.31 -1.76
C GLY A 95 6.34 14.04 -2.91
N ASN A 96 7.47 14.76 -2.93
CA ASN A 96 8.54 14.58 -3.93
C ASN A 96 9.71 13.74 -3.39
N ARG A 97 9.60 13.18 -2.19
CA ARG A 97 10.66 12.38 -1.56
C ARG A 97 10.38 10.90 -1.74
N THR A 98 11.23 10.24 -2.51
CA THR A 98 11.26 8.78 -2.63
C THR A 98 12.13 8.19 -1.52
N PHE A 99 11.64 7.13 -0.87
CA PHE A 99 12.41 6.38 0.12
C PHE A 99 13.02 5.13 -0.51
N THR A 100 14.26 4.81 -0.15
CA THR A 100 14.99 3.64 -0.67
C THR A 100 14.32 2.34 -0.22
N ASN A 101 14.20 1.35 -1.11
CA ASN A 101 13.62 0.03 -0.82
C ASN A 101 12.15 0.08 -0.35
N CYS A 102 11.37 1.05 -0.81
CA CYS A 102 10.01 1.29 -0.33
C CYS A 102 8.91 1.01 -1.35
N SER A 103 9.19 1.16 -2.65
CA SER A 103 8.22 0.89 -3.70
C SER A 103 8.01 -0.62 -3.83
N LYS A 104 6.78 -1.09 -3.61
CA LYS A 104 6.48 -2.52 -3.50
C LYS A 104 5.03 -2.86 -3.83
N LEU A 105 4.85 -4.08 -4.31
CA LEU A 105 3.57 -4.78 -4.31
C LEU A 105 3.57 -5.80 -3.17
N VAL A 106 2.59 -5.72 -2.27
CA VAL A 106 2.44 -6.64 -1.14
C VAL A 106 1.26 -7.55 -1.39
N LYS A 107 1.46 -8.85 -1.18
CA LYS A 107 0.40 -9.86 -1.19
C LYS A 107 0.13 -10.35 0.22
N ILE A 108 -1.12 -10.21 0.66
CA ILE A 108 -1.59 -10.72 1.95
C ILE A 108 -2.62 -11.81 1.70
N ASN A 109 -2.45 -12.96 2.33
CA ASN A 109 -3.46 -14.00 2.36
C ASN A 109 -4.49 -13.70 3.43
N LEU A 110 -5.75 -13.51 3.02
CA LEU A 110 -6.83 -13.13 3.91
C LEU A 110 -7.39 -14.30 4.72
N LYS A 111 -7.06 -15.55 4.38
CA LYS A 111 -7.48 -16.72 5.17
C LYS A 111 -6.77 -16.78 6.52
N ASN A 112 -5.55 -16.27 6.60
CA ASN A 112 -4.72 -16.28 7.81
C ASN A 112 -4.15 -14.91 8.17
N ASN A 113 -4.56 -13.85 7.46
CA ASN A 113 -4.14 -12.47 7.64
C ASN A 113 -2.61 -12.28 7.66
N SER A 114 -1.89 -13.03 6.83
CA SER A 114 -0.43 -13.00 6.77
C SER A 114 0.10 -12.45 5.45
N VAL A 115 1.18 -11.68 5.54
CA VAL A 115 1.92 -11.21 4.36
C VAL A 115 2.69 -12.40 3.78
N GLU A 116 2.29 -12.86 2.60
CA GLU A 116 2.91 -14.00 1.94
C GLU A 116 4.08 -13.60 1.06
N GLN A 117 3.99 -12.42 0.42
CA GLN A 117 4.99 -11.98 -0.53
C GLN A 117 5.11 -10.47 -0.59
N ILE A 118 6.35 -10.00 -0.76
CA ILE A 118 6.69 -8.59 -0.99
C ILE A 118 7.52 -8.54 -2.26
N TYR A 119 6.95 -8.00 -3.34
CA TYR A 119 7.69 -7.76 -4.57
C TYR A 119 8.29 -6.35 -4.50
N SER A 120 9.59 -6.27 -4.21
CA SER A 120 10.32 -5.01 -4.23
C SER A 120 10.53 -4.53 -5.65
N ILE A 121 10.14 -3.30 -5.94
CA ILE A 121 10.25 -2.65 -7.26
C ILE A 121 11.34 -1.57 -7.20
N SER A 122 12.05 -1.47 -6.09
CA SER A 122 12.96 -0.36 -5.81
C SER A 122 14.21 -0.35 -6.71
N SER A 123 14.61 -1.51 -7.23
CA SER A 123 15.68 -1.61 -8.24
C SER A 123 15.27 -1.02 -9.59
N LEU A 124 13.98 -1.00 -9.90
CA LEU A 124 13.45 -0.42 -11.13
C LEU A 124 13.22 1.07 -11.03
N ASN A 125 13.17 1.65 -9.82
CA ASN A 125 12.85 3.06 -9.56
C ASN A 125 13.87 3.96 -10.29
N PRO A 126 13.61 4.32 -11.57
CA PRO A 126 14.69 4.55 -12.52
C PRO A 126 15.10 6.02 -12.50
N SER A 127 14.34 6.89 -11.83
CA SER A 127 14.49 8.34 -11.83
C SER A 127 13.63 8.98 -10.74
N ALA A 128 13.95 10.24 -10.39
CA ALA A 128 13.08 11.07 -9.59
C ALA A 128 11.68 11.16 -10.21
N GLY A 129 10.64 10.93 -9.41
CA GLY A 129 9.24 11.05 -9.82
C GLY A 129 8.51 9.74 -10.13
N PHE A 130 9.19 8.59 -10.20
CA PHE A 130 8.54 7.27 -10.36
C PHE A 130 7.55 7.00 -9.21
N ALA A 131 6.32 6.64 -9.56
CA ALA A 131 5.25 6.43 -8.60
C ALA A 131 4.27 5.35 -9.07
N LEU A 132 4.25 4.21 -8.38
CA LEU A 132 3.26 3.18 -8.61
C LEU A 132 1.86 3.67 -8.20
N ASN A 133 0.86 3.32 -8.99
CA ASN A 133 -0.50 3.78 -8.79
C ASN A 133 -1.47 2.62 -8.47
N ASP A 134 -1.88 1.87 -9.48
CA ASP A 134 -2.84 0.75 -9.39
C ASP A 134 -2.26 -0.55 -9.93
N VAL A 135 -2.89 -1.68 -9.60
CA VAL A 135 -2.51 -3.02 -10.07
C VAL A 135 -3.70 -3.79 -10.64
N GLN A 136 -3.45 -4.53 -11.73
CA GLN A 136 -4.29 -5.64 -12.19
C GLN A 136 -3.54 -6.95 -11.98
N ILE A 137 -4.18 -7.91 -11.32
CA ILE A 137 -3.61 -9.23 -11.06
C ILE A 137 -4.11 -10.23 -12.11
N GLY A 138 -3.17 -10.85 -12.81
CA GLY A 138 -3.40 -12.01 -13.68
C GLY A 138 -2.93 -13.31 -13.01
N SER A 139 -3.04 -14.44 -13.73
CA SER A 139 -2.67 -15.77 -13.20
C SER A 139 -1.17 -15.94 -12.95
N ARG A 140 -0.32 -15.30 -13.77
CA ARG A 140 1.14 -15.38 -13.70
C ARG A 140 1.81 -14.03 -13.49
N TYR A 141 1.14 -12.95 -13.83
CA TYR A 141 1.73 -11.61 -13.84
C TYR A 141 0.85 -10.62 -13.09
N ALA A 142 1.48 -9.64 -12.44
CA ALA A 142 0.83 -8.41 -12.02
C ALA A 142 1.24 -7.27 -12.95
N PHE A 143 0.27 -6.44 -13.33
CA PHE A 143 0.47 -5.28 -14.19
C PHE A 143 0.18 -4.03 -13.37
N LEU A 144 1.20 -3.23 -13.11
CA LEU A 144 1.09 -2.02 -12.30
C LEU A 144 1.18 -0.80 -13.19
N THR A 145 0.22 0.09 -13.04
CA THR A 145 0.31 1.44 -13.61
C THR A 145 1.30 2.27 -12.81
N GLU A 146 2.09 3.08 -13.51
CA GLU A 146 3.08 3.97 -12.93
C GLU A 146 2.82 5.38 -13.47
N SER A 147 2.42 6.29 -12.57
CA SER A 147 1.85 7.60 -12.94
C SER A 147 2.88 8.72 -13.04
N GLY A 148 4.12 8.49 -12.62
CA GLY A 148 5.19 9.47 -12.62
C GLY A 148 5.84 9.64 -13.99
N LEU A 149 6.25 8.51 -14.60
CA LEU A 149 6.88 8.49 -15.92
C LEU A 149 5.92 8.01 -17.02
N GLY A 150 4.74 7.51 -16.65
CA GLY A 150 3.73 7.03 -17.60
C GLY A 150 4.02 5.64 -18.13
N SER A 151 4.56 4.76 -17.27
CA SER A 151 4.97 3.40 -17.63
C SER A 151 4.03 2.32 -17.08
N ILE A 152 4.24 1.07 -17.51
CA ILE A 152 3.62 -0.12 -16.93
C ILE A 152 4.72 -1.02 -16.41
N VAL A 153 4.68 -1.34 -15.11
CA VAL A 153 5.57 -2.31 -14.48
C VAL A 153 4.90 -3.68 -14.52
N ILE A 154 5.62 -4.70 -14.97
CA ILE A 154 5.12 -6.07 -15.03
C ILE A 154 5.95 -6.92 -14.08
N ILE A 155 5.30 -7.64 -13.17
CA ILE A 155 5.94 -8.52 -12.18
C ILE A 155 5.53 -9.95 -12.50
N ASN A 156 6.48 -10.88 -12.49
CA ASN A 156 6.15 -12.30 -12.57
C ASN A 156 5.90 -12.83 -11.16
N LEU A 157 4.66 -13.24 -10.89
CA LEU A 157 4.24 -13.66 -9.54
C LEU A 157 4.91 -14.96 -9.06
N GLY A 158 5.56 -15.71 -9.95
CA GLY A 158 6.28 -16.92 -9.57
C GLY A 158 7.69 -16.66 -9.04
N ASN A 159 8.36 -15.60 -9.51
CA ASN A 159 9.79 -15.38 -9.19
C ASN A 159 10.19 -13.92 -8.95
N GLY A 160 9.28 -12.97 -9.05
CA GLY A 160 9.56 -11.53 -8.98
C GLY A 160 9.95 -10.96 -10.32
#